data_AF-A0A8S0PNA4-F1
#
_entry.id   AF-A0A8S0PNA4-F1
#
_cell.length_a   1.000
_cell.length_b   1.000
_cell.length_c   1.000
_cell.angle_alpha   90.00
_cell.angle_beta   90.00
_cell.angle_gamma   90.00
#
_symmetry.space_group_name_H-M   'P 1'
#
loop_
_entity.id
_entity.type
_entity.pdbx_description
1 polymer ?
#
loop_
_entity_poly.entity_id
_entity_poly.type
_entity_poly.pdbx_seq_one_letter_code
_entity_poly.pdbx_strand_id
1 'polypeptide(L)'
;MAGNVMASRIFLLFESFMPRLSDRLQYQSIVDAEWNIIYDKMDKCVKSGAKVVLSRLAIGDLATQYFADRDIFCAGCVTEEDLQRVAAATSGTMQTTVNNIINEVLGSCELFEEKQVGNERFNIFSGCPSGQTATIVLHGGADQ
;
A
#
# COMPACT_ATOMS: atom_id res chain seq x y z
N MET A 1 -13.02 -18.82 -5.65
CA MET A 1 -13.18 -18.69 -4.19
C MET A 1 -13.74 -17.31 -3.95
N ALA A 2 -14.97 -17.25 -3.45
CA ALA A 2 -15.78 -16.04 -3.44
C ALA A 2 -15.61 -15.27 -2.11
N GLY A 3 -15.52 -13.95 -2.23
CA GLY A 3 -16.01 -13.01 -1.23
C GLY A 3 -15.11 -12.78 -0.03
N ASN A 4 -14.36 -11.67 -0.06
CA ASN A 4 -14.35 -10.74 1.05
C ASN A 4 -14.27 -9.32 0.48
N VAL A 5 -15.47 -8.74 0.33
CA VAL A 5 -15.69 -7.33 0.09
C VAL A 5 -15.34 -6.61 1.39
N MET A 6 -14.39 -5.68 1.39
CA MET A 6 -14.10 -4.90 2.58
C MET A 6 -13.73 -3.47 2.24
N ALA A 7 -14.37 -2.54 2.95
CA ALA A 7 -14.06 -1.12 2.89
C ALA A 7 -12.56 -0.93 3.13
N SER A 8 -11.84 -0.56 2.08
CA SER A 8 -10.39 -0.62 2.12
C SER A 8 -9.82 0.69 2.63
N ARG A 9 -9.38 0.69 3.88
CA ARG A 9 -8.52 1.73 4.44
C ARG A 9 -7.16 1.63 3.76
N ILE A 10 -6.76 2.70 3.05
CA ILE A 10 -5.55 2.74 2.23
C ILE A 10 -4.44 3.49 2.95
N PHE A 11 -3.27 2.86 3.10
CA PHE A 11 -2.08 3.50 3.66
C PHE A 11 -0.99 3.68 2.61
N LEU A 12 -0.37 4.88 2.56
CA LEU A 12 0.66 5.28 1.59
C LEU A 12 2.01 5.50 2.28
N LEU A 13 3.05 4.76 1.89
CA LEU A 13 4.37 4.81 2.55
C LEU A 13 5.50 5.28 1.60
N PHE A 14 6.47 6.02 2.15
CA PHE A 14 7.70 6.44 1.48
C PHE A 14 8.89 6.45 2.45
N GLU A 15 9.64 5.35 2.65
CA GLU A 15 11.01 5.46 3.17
C GLU A 15 11.97 4.35 2.71
N SER A 16 13.24 4.74 2.51
CA SER A 16 14.42 3.87 2.36
C SER A 16 15.38 4.15 3.51
N PHE A 17 16.02 3.13 4.11
CA PHE A 17 17.06 3.32 5.13
C PHE A 17 18.28 2.45 4.80
N MET A 18 19.48 3.05 4.81
CA MET A 18 20.76 2.32 4.77
C MET A 18 21.81 3.08 5.59
N PRO A 19 22.26 2.57 6.75
CA PRO A 19 23.32 3.21 7.52
C PRO A 19 24.72 2.77 7.04
N ARG A 20 25.70 3.68 7.16
CA ARG A 20 27.13 3.35 7.03
C ARG A 20 27.64 2.80 8.36
N LEU A 21 28.24 1.61 8.36
CA LEU A 21 28.77 0.94 9.55
C LEU A 21 30.30 1.04 9.61
N SER A 22 30.83 1.42 10.78
CA SER A 22 32.28 1.58 11.02
C SER A 22 32.85 0.61 12.06
N ASP A 23 32.02 0.01 12.94
CA ASP A 23 32.50 -0.71 14.12
C ASP A 23 31.76 -2.06 14.34
N ARG A 24 32.52 -3.14 14.54
CA ARG A 24 32.00 -4.53 14.52
C ARG A 24 31.22 -4.93 15.77
N LEU A 25 31.49 -4.30 16.91
CA LEU A 25 30.91 -4.69 18.20
C LEU A 25 29.47 -4.18 18.42
N GLN A 26 29.03 -3.18 17.65
CA GLN A 26 27.66 -2.63 17.72
C GLN A 26 26.73 -3.19 16.63
N TYR A 27 27.23 -4.10 15.79
CA TYR A 27 26.51 -4.57 14.61
C TYR A 27 25.18 -5.24 14.98
N GLN A 28 25.19 -6.15 15.97
CA GLN A 28 23.98 -6.90 16.33
C GLN A 28 22.88 -6.00 16.91
N SER A 29 23.24 -5.07 17.81
CA SER A 29 22.27 -4.12 18.38
C SER A 29 21.66 -3.19 17.34
N ILE A 30 22.41 -2.83 16.30
CA ILE A 30 21.91 -1.99 15.20
C ILE A 30 20.95 -2.81 14.33
N VAL A 31 21.32 -4.04 13.97
CA VAL A 31 20.45 -4.95 13.20
C VAL A 31 19.13 -5.20 13.94
N ASP A 32 19.19 -5.51 15.23
CA ASP A 32 17.99 -5.76 16.03
C ASP A 32 17.11 -4.50 16.13
N ALA A 33 17.71 -3.32 16.26
CA ALA A 33 17.00 -2.04 16.26
C ALA A 33 16.33 -1.76 14.90
N GLU A 34 16.99 -2.03 13.78
CA GLU A 34 16.43 -1.90 12.43
C GLU A 34 15.20 -2.80 12.24
N TRP A 35 15.31 -4.08 12.64
CA TRP A 35 14.19 -5.00 12.59
C TRP A 35 13.01 -4.49 13.41
N ASN A 36 13.24 -4.04 14.64
CA ASN A 36 12.20 -3.50 15.50
C ASN A 36 11.49 -2.29 14.87
N ILE A 37 12.25 -1.39 14.22
CA ILE A 37 11.66 -0.24 13.52
C ILE A 37 10.78 -0.70 12.35
N ILE A 38 11.23 -1.67 11.56
CA ILE A 38 10.46 -2.18 10.42
C ILE A 38 9.17 -2.84 10.90
N TYR A 39 9.24 -3.69 11.93
CA TYR A 39 8.07 -4.34 12.52
C TYR A 39 7.10 -3.33 13.15
N ASP A 40 7.60 -2.32 13.88
CA ASP A 40 6.76 -1.26 14.45
C ASP A 40 6.01 -0.48 13.36
N LYS A 41 6.68 -0.15 12.25
CA LYS A 41 6.04 0.50 11.09
C LYS A 41 4.92 -0.37 10.51
N MET A 42 5.15 -1.66 10.30
CA MET A 42 4.14 -2.58 9.77
C MET A 42 2.97 -2.77 10.75
N ASP A 43 3.25 -2.91 12.04
CA ASP A 43 2.25 -3.07 13.08
C ASP A 43 1.34 -1.84 13.21
N LYS A 44 1.89 -0.62 13.05
CA LYS A 44 1.10 0.61 12.96
C LYS A 44 0.13 0.59 11.77
N CYS A 45 0.57 0.13 10.60
CA CYS A 45 -0.31 -0.04 9.44
C CYS A 45 -1.45 -1.02 9.74
N VAL A 46 -1.15 -2.16 10.35
CA VAL A 46 -2.17 -3.16 10.73
C VAL A 46 -3.16 -2.59 11.74
N LYS A 47 -2.66 -1.92 12.79
CA LYS A 47 -3.47 -1.30 13.85
C LYS A 47 -4.37 -0.18 13.33
N SER A 48 -4.01 0.47 12.23
CA SER A 48 -4.87 1.46 11.58
C SER A 48 -6.15 0.85 10.97
N GLY A 49 -6.22 -0.48 10.84
CA GLY A 49 -7.32 -1.18 10.17
C GLY A 49 -7.26 -1.06 8.65
N ALA A 50 -6.12 -0.67 8.09
CA ALA A 50 -5.86 -0.70 6.65
C ALA A 50 -5.98 -2.11 6.09
N LYS A 51 -6.69 -2.24 4.97
CA LYS A 51 -6.83 -3.51 4.22
C LYS A 51 -6.08 -3.51 2.89
N VAL A 52 -5.72 -2.33 2.42
CA VAL A 52 -4.91 -2.11 1.22
C VAL A 52 -3.79 -1.14 1.60
N VAL A 53 -2.54 -1.47 1.28
CA VAL A 53 -1.38 -0.60 1.52
C VAL A 53 -0.70 -0.36 0.18
N LEU A 54 -0.70 0.89 -0.28
CA LEU A 54 -0.02 1.26 -1.52
C LEU A 54 1.24 2.04 -1.17
N SER A 55 2.26 2.01 -2.02
CA SER A 55 3.50 2.75 -1.77
C SER A 55 4.11 3.16 -3.09
N ARG A 56 4.68 4.38 -3.12
CA ARG A 56 5.46 4.85 -4.26
C ARG A 56 6.80 4.11 -4.35
N LEU A 57 7.35 3.72 -3.20
CA LEU A 57 8.57 2.92 -3.13
C LEU A 57 8.25 1.43 -3.18
N ALA A 58 9.28 0.64 -3.47
CA ALA A 58 9.20 -0.81 -3.39
C ALA A 58 8.84 -1.26 -1.96
N ILE A 59 7.99 -2.29 -1.87
CA ILE A 59 7.69 -2.99 -0.63
C ILE A 59 8.54 -4.26 -0.64
N GLY A 60 9.31 -4.48 0.43
CA GLY A 60 10.17 -5.66 0.54
C GLY A 60 9.39 -6.94 0.84
N ASP A 61 9.97 -8.09 0.51
CA ASP A 61 9.34 -9.41 0.63
C ASP A 61 8.81 -9.71 2.04
N LEU A 62 9.57 -9.30 3.07
CA LEU A 62 9.12 -9.47 4.46
C LEU A 62 7.79 -8.76 4.71
N ALA A 63 7.64 -7.51 4.24
CA ALA A 63 6.42 -6.75 4.45
C ALA A 63 5.26 -7.39 3.69
N THR A 64 5.50 -7.86 2.47
CA THR A 64 4.51 -8.58 1.67
C THR A 64 4.00 -9.83 2.39
N GLN A 65 4.91 -10.64 2.95
CA GLN A 65 4.54 -11.82 3.75
C GLN A 65 3.79 -11.43 5.03
N TYR A 66 4.29 -10.42 5.76
CA TYR A 66 3.70 -9.95 7.00
C TYR A 66 2.25 -9.45 6.83
N PHE A 67 1.98 -8.75 5.73
CA PHE A 67 0.64 -8.28 5.38
C PHE A 67 -0.25 -9.40 4.83
N ALA A 68 0.31 -10.33 4.04
CA ALA A 68 -0.44 -11.49 3.54
C ALA A 68 -0.98 -12.37 4.67
N ASP A 69 -0.18 -12.63 5.70
CA ASP A 69 -0.58 -13.39 6.90
C ASP A 69 -1.74 -12.73 7.67
N ARG A 70 -1.97 -11.43 7.44
CA ARG A 70 -2.99 -10.61 8.11
C ARG A 70 -4.15 -10.22 7.19
N ASP A 71 -4.22 -10.81 6.00
CA ASP A 71 -5.24 -10.51 5.01
C ASP A 71 -5.26 -9.00 4.67
N ILE A 72 -4.08 -8.45 4.40
CA ILE A 72 -3.87 -7.07 3.95
C ILE A 72 -3.15 -7.13 2.61
N PHE A 73 -3.75 -6.51 1.59
CA PHE A 73 -3.11 -6.38 0.28
C PHE A 73 -2.07 -5.27 0.31
N CYS A 74 -0.93 -5.48 -0.35
CA CYS A 74 0.06 -4.41 -0.53
C CYS A 74 0.61 -4.35 -1.95
N ALA A 75 0.85 -3.14 -2.45
CA ALA A 75 1.53 -2.90 -3.72
C ALA A 75 2.51 -1.73 -3.61
N GLY A 76 3.76 -1.97 -4.00
CA GLY A 76 4.81 -0.95 -4.10
C GLY A 76 4.99 -0.44 -5.53
N CYS A 77 5.90 0.52 -5.70
CA CYS A 77 6.26 1.10 -7.00
C CYS A 77 5.07 1.72 -7.76
N VAL A 78 4.04 2.19 -7.05
CA VAL A 78 2.89 2.86 -7.67
C VAL A 78 3.29 4.27 -8.09
N THR A 79 2.86 4.71 -9.27
CA THR A 79 3.17 6.07 -9.75
C THR A 79 2.53 7.11 -8.84
N GLU A 80 3.16 8.27 -8.69
CA GLU A 80 2.62 9.34 -7.85
C GLU A 80 1.26 9.84 -8.36
N GLU A 81 1.10 9.90 -9.69
CA GLU A 81 -0.17 10.27 -10.33
C GLU A 81 -1.29 9.29 -9.95
N ASP A 82 -1.05 7.99 -10.00
CA ASP A 82 -2.06 7.00 -9.62
C ASP A 82 -2.40 7.07 -8.13
N LEU A 83 -1.41 7.32 -7.27
CA LEU A 83 -1.65 7.53 -5.84
C LEU A 83 -2.54 8.74 -5.58
N GLN A 84 -2.31 9.85 -6.28
CA GLN A 84 -3.15 11.05 -6.17
C GLN A 84 -4.57 10.77 -6.68
N ARG A 85 -4.73 10.02 -7.78
CA ARG A 85 -6.03 9.63 -8.32
C ARG A 85 -6.80 8.73 -7.35
N VAL A 86 -6.12 7.77 -6.71
CA VAL A 86 -6.72 6.89 -5.69
C VAL A 86 -7.09 7.68 -4.44
N ALA A 87 -6.23 8.59 -3.97
CA ALA A 87 -6.53 9.47 -2.84
C ALA A 87 -7.77 10.32 -3.11
N ALA A 88 -7.85 10.94 -4.30
CA ALA A 88 -9.00 11.74 -4.73
C ALA A 88 -10.29 10.91 -4.87
N ALA A 89 -10.20 9.66 -5.33
CA ALA A 89 -11.35 8.75 -5.44
C ALA A 89 -11.88 8.34 -4.07
N THR A 90 -10.98 7.93 -3.18
CA THR A 90 -11.30 7.27 -1.90
C THR A 90 -11.49 8.23 -0.75
N SER A 91 -11.28 9.53 -0.98
CA SER A 91 -11.21 10.59 0.05
C SER A 91 -10.08 10.37 1.07
N GLY A 92 -9.07 9.57 0.72
CA GLY A 92 -7.88 9.37 1.53
C GLY A 92 -6.84 10.47 1.31
N THR A 93 -5.89 10.60 2.22
CA THR A 93 -4.77 11.54 2.10
C THR A 93 -3.44 10.79 2.03
N MET A 94 -2.59 11.15 1.08
CA MET A 94 -1.24 10.59 0.99
C MET A 94 -0.40 11.01 2.20
N GLN A 95 0.18 10.02 2.87
CA GLN A 95 1.05 10.21 4.03
C GLN A 95 2.50 9.91 3.66
N THR A 96 3.42 10.57 4.35
CA THR A 96 4.86 10.32 4.24
C THR A 96 5.41 9.53 5.44
N THR A 97 4.60 9.35 6.49
CA THR A 97 4.98 8.65 7.72
C THR A 97 3.87 7.71 8.19
N VAL A 98 4.25 6.64 8.92
CA VAL A 98 3.32 5.71 9.62
C VAL A 98 2.85 6.25 10.96
N ASN A 99 3.38 7.39 11.40
CA ASN A 99 3.02 7.96 12.66
C ASN A 99 1.72 8.75 12.51
N ASN A 100 0.86 8.71 13.52
CA ASN A 100 -0.42 9.42 13.55
C ASN A 100 -1.40 9.02 12.42
N ILE A 101 -1.48 7.72 12.11
CA ILE A 101 -2.52 7.21 11.20
C ILE A 101 -3.87 7.30 11.90
N ILE A 102 -4.62 8.35 11.60
CA ILE A 102 -5.98 8.57 12.09
C ILE A 102 -7.01 8.11 11.04
N ASN A 103 -8.24 7.88 11.50
CA ASN A 103 -9.30 7.40 10.61
C ASN A 103 -9.62 8.37 9.46
N GLU A 104 -9.40 9.67 9.66
CA GLU A 104 -9.71 10.72 8.68
C GLU A 104 -8.75 10.75 7.49
N VAL A 105 -7.52 10.23 7.64
CA VAL A 105 -6.54 10.21 6.54
C VAL A 105 -6.69 8.96 5.66
N LEU A 106 -7.44 7.96 6.13
CA LEU A 106 -7.62 6.71 5.41
C LEU A 106 -8.72 6.85 4.37
N GLY A 107 -8.43 6.39 3.15
CA GLY A 107 -9.44 6.27 2.10
C GLY A 107 -10.46 5.17 2.40
N SER A 108 -11.58 5.18 1.67
CA SER A 108 -12.52 4.07 1.63
C SER A 108 -13.02 3.82 0.21
N CYS A 109 -13.37 2.57 -0.09
CA CYS A 109 -14.07 2.15 -1.30
C CYS A 109 -15.01 1.00 -0.95
N GLU A 110 -16.09 0.80 -1.70
CA GLU A 110 -17.00 -0.34 -1.47
C GLU A 110 -16.35 -1.67 -1.87
N LEU A 111 -15.60 -1.68 -2.98
CA LEU A 111 -15.00 -2.88 -3.53
C LEU A 111 -13.56 -2.61 -3.98
N PHE A 112 -12.69 -3.54 -3.62
CA PHE A 112 -11.33 -3.65 -4.15
C PHE A 112 -11.17 -5.07 -4.72
N GLU A 113 -10.74 -5.17 -5.97
CA GLU A 113 -10.49 -6.47 -6.61
C GLU A 113 -9.26 -6.42 -7.53
N GLU A 114 -8.51 -7.52 -7.58
CA GLU A 114 -7.52 -7.75 -8.63
C GLU A 114 -8.23 -8.45 -9.81
N LYS A 115 -8.29 -7.80 -10.97
CA LYS A 115 -8.95 -8.32 -12.16
C LYS A 115 -7.96 -8.47 -13.30
N GLN A 116 -7.98 -9.64 -13.92
CA GLN A 116 -7.21 -9.89 -15.14
C GLN A 116 -7.96 -9.34 -16.36
N VAL A 117 -7.30 -8.52 -17.16
CA VAL A 117 -7.80 -8.00 -18.44
C VAL A 117 -6.74 -8.31 -19.51
N GLY A 118 -7.06 -9.23 -20.42
CA GLY A 118 -6.06 -9.77 -21.36
C GLY A 118 -4.93 -10.49 -20.61
N ASN A 119 -3.69 -10.07 -20.87
CA ASN A 119 -2.48 -10.64 -20.25
C ASN A 119 -2.00 -9.86 -19.01
N GLU A 120 -2.70 -8.79 -18.63
CA GLU A 120 -2.33 -7.92 -17.51
C GLU A 120 -3.32 -8.03 -16.36
N ARG A 121 -2.85 -7.72 -15.15
CA ARG A 121 -3.65 -7.70 -13.93
C ARG A 121 -3.77 -6.27 -13.41
N PHE A 122 -4.99 -5.88 -13.10
CA PHE A 122 -5.32 -4.54 -12.62
C PHE A 122 -5.93 -4.61 -11.24
N ASN A 123 -5.49 -3.71 -10.36
CA ASN A 123 -6.11 -3.48 -9.06
C ASN A 123 -7.20 -2.42 -9.22
N ILE A 124 -8.46 -2.82 -9.10
CA ILE A 124 -9.63 -1.98 -9.39
C ILE A 124 -10.29 -1.59 -8.07
N PHE A 125 -10.47 -0.28 -7.89
CA PHE A 125 -11.23 0.32 -6.79
C PHE A 125 -12.60 0.76 -7.33
N SER A 126 -13.68 0.29 -6.72
CA SER A 126 -15.07 0.59 -7.11
C SER A 126 -15.89 1.06 -5.92
N GLY A 127 -16.92 1.88 -6.19
CA GLY A 127 -17.77 2.48 -5.15
C GLY A 127 -17.00 3.40 -4.21
N CYS A 128 -16.16 4.27 -4.77
CA CYS A 128 -15.41 5.25 -3.99
C CYS A 128 -16.29 6.49 -3.71
N PRO A 129 -16.31 7.03 -2.48
CA PRO A 129 -17.29 8.01 -2.03
C PRO A 129 -17.20 9.37 -2.74
N SER A 130 -16.01 9.74 -3.21
CA SER A 130 -15.77 11.04 -3.85
C SER A 130 -16.28 11.08 -5.29
N GLY A 131 -16.27 9.95 -6.01
CA GLY A 131 -16.71 9.85 -7.42
C GLY A 131 -15.97 10.77 -8.42
N GLN A 132 -14.90 11.45 -8.00
CA GLN A 132 -14.23 12.49 -8.81
C GLN A 132 -13.31 11.94 -9.90
N THR A 133 -13.00 10.64 -9.88
CA THR A 133 -12.10 10.02 -10.84
C THR A 133 -12.74 8.77 -11.44
N ALA A 134 -12.46 8.56 -12.73
CA ALA A 134 -12.80 7.35 -13.45
C ALA A 134 -11.57 6.84 -14.20
N THR A 135 -11.50 5.54 -14.41
CA THR A 135 -10.46 4.89 -15.22
C THR A 135 -11.15 4.07 -16.29
N ILE A 136 -10.72 4.25 -17.55
CA ILE A 136 -11.16 3.44 -18.67
C ILE A 136 -9.96 2.61 -19.11
N VAL A 137 -10.09 1.29 -19.07
CA VAL A 137 -9.09 0.36 -19.63
C VAL A 137 -9.50 0.07 -21.07
N LEU A 138 -8.73 0.59 -22.02
CA LEU A 138 -8.91 0.31 -23.45
C LEU A 138 -8.09 -0.92 -23.82
N HIS A 139 -8.68 -1.84 -24.58
CA HIS A 139 -7.98 -3.01 -25.10
C HIS A 139 -8.13 -3.07 -26.63
N GLY A 140 -7.10 -3.53 -27.33
CA GLY A 140 -7.04 -3.64 -28.79
C GLY A 140 -6.14 -4.80 -29.22
N GLY A 141 -6.17 -5.15 -30.51
CA GLY A 141 -5.45 -6.33 -31.03
C GLY A 141 -3.96 -6.13 -31.33
N ALA A 142 -3.52 -4.89 -31.62
CA ALA A 142 -2.13 -4.58 -31.93
C ALA A 142 -1.76 -3.19 -31.38
N ASP A 143 -0.60 -3.10 -30.74
CA ASP A 143 0.07 -1.83 -30.41
C ASP A 143 0.63 -1.27 -31.72
N GLN A 144 -0.10 -0.37 -32.36
CA GLN A 144 0.33 0.23 -33.63
C GLN A 144 0.71 1.70 -33.46
#